data_AF-A0A376W8C7-F1
#
_entry.id   AF-A0A376W8C7-F1
#
_cell.length_a   1.000
_cell.length_b   1.000
_cell.length_c   1.000
_cell.angle_alpha   90.00
_cell.angle_beta   90.00
_cell.angle_gamma   90.00
#
_symmetry.space_group_name_H-M   'P 1'
#
loop_
_entity.id
_entity.type
_entity.pdbx_description
1 polymer ?
#
loop_
_entity_poly.entity_id
_entity_poly.type
_entity_poly.pdbx_seq_one_letter_code
_entity_poly.pdbx_strand_id
1 'polypeptide(L)'
;MRACINNQQIRHHNKCVILELLYRQKRANKSTLARLAQISIPAVSNILQELESEKRVVNIDDESQTRGHSSGTWLIAPEVTGRCV
;
A
#
# COMPACT_ATOMS: atom_id res chain seq x y z
N MET A 1 -20.12 -16.18 -18.97
CA MET A 1 -19.39 -16.55 -17.75
C MET A 1 -18.96 -15.28 -17.03
N ARG A 2 -19.69 -14.84 -16.00
CA ARG A 2 -19.19 -13.77 -15.11
C ARG A 2 -18.11 -14.42 -14.26
N ALA A 3 -16.84 -14.10 -14.51
CA ALA A 3 -15.77 -14.51 -13.63
C ALA A 3 -16.14 -14.00 -12.22
N CYS A 4 -16.51 -14.90 -11.33
CA CYS A 4 -16.65 -14.62 -9.92
C CYS A 4 -15.22 -14.40 -9.44
N ILE A 5 -14.68 -13.20 -9.65
CA ILE A 5 -13.31 -12.89 -9.25
C ILE A 5 -13.29 -13.11 -7.74
N ASN A 6 -12.59 -14.15 -7.31
CA ASN A 6 -12.58 -14.54 -5.92
C ASN A 6 -11.96 -13.37 -5.13
N ASN A 7 -12.55 -12.98 -4.00
CA ASN A 7 -12.08 -11.83 -3.21
C ASN A 7 -10.58 -11.95 -2.87
N GLN A 8 -10.08 -13.17 -2.77
CA GLN A 8 -8.67 -13.47 -2.58
C GLN A 8 -7.79 -13.08 -3.78
N GLN A 9 -8.25 -13.33 -5.02
CA GLN A 9 -7.54 -12.93 -6.23
C GLN A 9 -7.53 -11.41 -6.39
N ILE A 10 -8.65 -10.74 -6.09
CA ILE A 10 -8.69 -9.26 -6.07
C ILE A 10 -7.71 -8.72 -5.03
N ARG A 11 -7.65 -9.31 -3.83
CA ARG A 11 -6.71 -8.88 -2.80
C ARG A 11 -5.24 -9.05 -3.24
N HIS A 12 -4.91 -10.16 -3.87
CA HIS A 12 -3.57 -10.39 -4.44
C HIS A 12 -3.21 -9.39 -5.55
N HIS A 13 -4.15 -9.14 -6.46
CA HIS A 13 -3.96 -8.15 -7.52
C HIS A 13 -3.74 -6.75 -6.93
N ASN A 14 -4.58 -6.35 -5.98
CA ASN A 14 -4.48 -5.06 -5.30
C ASN A 14 -3.15 -4.91 -4.53
N LYS A 15 -2.67 -5.98 -3.88
CA LYS A 15 -1.34 -6.02 -3.26
C LYS A 15 -0.26 -5.66 -4.30
N CYS A 16 -0.24 -6.36 -5.44
CA CYS A 16 0.74 -6.12 -6.50
C CYS A 16 0.68 -4.68 -7.03
N VAL A 17 -0.53 -4.17 -7.28
CA VAL A 17 -0.74 -2.79 -7.75
C VAL A 17 -0.22 -1.77 -6.73
N ILE A 18 -0.53 -1.93 -5.44
CA ILE A 18 -0.06 -1.02 -4.38
C ILE A 18 1.47 -0.99 -4.32
N LEU A 19 2.11 -2.16 -4.41
CA LEU A 19 3.57 -2.26 -4.43
C LEU A 19 4.18 -1.61 -5.67
N GLU A 20 3.62 -1.86 -6.86
CA GLU A 20 4.09 -1.24 -8.08
C GLU A 20 3.96 0.29 -8.03
N LEU A 21 2.86 0.80 -7.47
CA LEU A 21 2.64 2.23 -7.26
C LEU A 21 3.67 2.82 -6.27
N LEU A 22 3.95 2.13 -5.17
CA LEU A 22 4.97 2.53 -4.21
C LEU A 22 6.38 2.48 -4.81
N TYR A 23 6.65 1.52 -5.70
CA TYR A 23 7.92 1.40 -6.40
C TYR A 23 8.13 2.56 -7.36
N ARG A 24 7.08 2.95 -8.10
CA ARG A 24 7.12 4.07 -9.05
C ARG A 24 7.19 5.43 -8.36
N GLN A 25 6.35 5.67 -7.34
CA GLN A 25 6.30 6.98 -6.68
C GLN A 25 7.38 7.16 -5.61
N LYS A 26 7.98 6.07 -5.10
CA LYS A 26 8.90 6.01 -3.95
C LYS A 26 8.29 6.47 -2.61
N ARG A 27 7.30 7.36 -2.62
CA ARG A 27 6.56 7.90 -1.47
C ARG A 27 5.09 8.09 -1.84
N ALA A 28 4.18 7.47 -1.11
CA ALA A 28 2.75 7.67 -1.30
C ALA A 28 1.98 7.60 0.02
N ASN A 29 0.89 8.34 0.16
CA ASN A 29 0.00 8.26 1.32
C ASN A 29 -1.22 7.36 1.04
N LYS A 30 -1.91 6.92 2.10
CA LYS A 30 -3.06 5.98 2.01
C LYS A 30 -4.13 6.46 1.01
N SER A 31 -4.42 7.76 1.03
CA SER A 31 -5.43 8.41 0.17
C SER A 31 -5.03 8.42 -1.31
N THR A 32 -3.76 8.70 -1.61
CA THR A 32 -3.24 8.66 -2.98
C THR A 32 -3.20 7.23 -3.49
N LEU A 33 -2.76 6.27 -2.68
CA LEU A 33 -2.79 4.85 -3.03
C LEU A 33 -4.21 4.36 -3.32
N ALA A 34 -5.19 4.74 -2.48
CA ALA A 34 -6.60 4.42 -2.71
C ALA A 34 -7.11 4.97 -4.05
N ARG A 35 -6.77 6.23 -4.36
CA ARG A 35 -7.18 6.87 -5.61
C ARG A 35 -6.50 6.23 -6.84
N LEU A 36 -5.22 5.90 -6.75
CA LEU A 36 -4.45 5.31 -7.85
C LEU A 36 -4.80 3.86 -8.11
N ALA A 37 -4.93 3.06 -7.05
CA ALA A 37 -5.30 1.65 -7.14
C ALA A 37 -6.82 1.45 -7.30
N GLN A 38 -7.62 2.53 -7.27
CA GLN A 38 -9.08 2.53 -7.34
C GLN A 38 -9.75 1.58 -6.34
N ILE A 39 -9.18 1.49 -5.14
CA ILE A 39 -9.70 0.65 -4.05
C ILE A 39 -10.00 1.51 -2.83
N SER A 40 -10.91 1.02 -1.99
CA SER A 40 -11.34 1.76 -0.81
C SER A 40 -10.18 1.94 0.19
N ILE A 41 -10.17 3.09 0.87
CA ILE A 41 -9.21 3.37 1.96
C ILE A 41 -9.11 2.22 2.98
N PRO A 42 -10.20 1.59 3.47
CA PRO A 42 -10.08 0.44 4.37
C PRO A 42 -9.38 -0.76 3.72
N ALA A 43 -9.60 -1.03 2.42
CA ALA A 43 -8.91 -2.11 1.71
C ALA A 43 -7.41 -1.81 1.56
N VAL A 44 -7.06 -0.57 1.23
CA VAL A 44 -5.66 -0.11 1.18
C VAL A 44 -5.00 -0.24 2.54
N SER A 45 -5.67 0.17 3.61
CA SER A 45 -5.12 0.08 4.97
C SER A 45 -4.83 -1.36 5.37
N ASN A 46 -5.76 -2.29 5.09
CA ASN A 46 -5.54 -3.72 5.35
C ASN A 46 -4.37 -4.29 4.53
N ILE A 47 -4.28 -3.92 3.26
CA ILE A 47 -3.18 -4.35 2.37
C ILE A 47 -1.84 -3.80 2.86
N LEU A 48 -1.78 -2.51 3.21
CA LEU A 48 -0.56 -1.88 3.71
C LEU A 48 -0.12 -2.48 5.05
N GLN A 49 -1.04 -2.79 5.96
CA GLN A 49 -0.72 -3.49 7.20
C GLN A 49 -0.14 -4.88 6.94
N GLU A 50 -0.69 -5.64 6.00
CA GLU A 50 -0.11 -6.93 5.61
C GLU A 50 1.29 -6.77 5.01
N LEU A 51 1.46 -5.80 4.11
CA LEU A 51 2.77 -5.52 3.50
C LEU A 51 3.79 -5.03 4.54
N GLU A 52 3.36 -4.27 5.54
CA GLU A 52 4.18 -3.81 6.65
C GLU A 52 4.58 -4.97 7.55
N SER A 53 3.66 -5.88 7.84
CA SER A 53 3.92 -7.12 8.58
C SER A 53 4.91 -8.04 7.83
N GLU A 54 4.79 -8.11 6.50
CA GLU A 54 5.75 -8.77 5.61
C GLU A 54 7.08 -8.00 5.46
N LYS A 55 7.23 -6.83 6.12
CA LYS A 55 8.38 -5.91 6.02
C LYS A 55 8.68 -5.45 4.60
N ARG A 56 7.65 -5.34 3.76
CA ARG A 56 7.75 -4.91 2.37
C ARG A 56 7.56 -3.41 2.18
N VAL A 57 6.82 -2.79 3.08
CA VAL A 57 6.60 -1.35 3.10
C VAL A 57 6.89 -0.84 4.51
N VAL A 58 7.27 0.43 4.60
CA VAL A 58 7.53 1.13 5.86
C VAL A 58 6.63 2.35 5.89
N ASN A 59 5.91 2.52 7.00
CA ASN A 59 5.27 3.77 7.30
C ASN A 59 6.27 4.71 7.98
N ILE A 60 6.48 5.90 7.40
CA ILE A 60 7.11 7.00 8.10
C ILE A 60 6.00 7.93 8.59
N ASP A 61 5.72 7.82 9.88
CA ASP A 61 4.98 8.81 10.63
C ASP A 61 5.95 9.94 10.98
N ASP A 62 5.72 11.11 10.39
CA ASP A 62 6.45 12.32 10.78
C ASP A 62 6.03 12.66 12.22
N GLU A 63 6.90 12.46 13.21
CA GLU A 63 6.63 12.68 14.65
C GLU A 63 6.23 14.14 14.99
N SER A 64 6.24 15.06 14.03
CA SER A 64 5.90 16.48 14.20
C SER A 64 4.40 16.80 14.14
N GLN A 65 3.51 15.86 14.49
CA GLN A 65 2.08 15.97 14.19
C GLN A 65 1.17 16.21 15.40
N THR A 66 1.08 17.47 15.80
CA THR A 66 0.02 17.99 16.67
C THR A 66 -1.29 18.12 15.87
N ARG A 67 -2.28 17.27 16.20
CA ARG A 67 -3.72 17.42 15.90
C ARG A 67 -4.09 17.77 14.45
N GLY A 68 -4.34 16.74 13.63
CA GLY A 68 -5.20 16.87 12.46
C GLY A 68 -4.86 15.94 11.30
N HIS A 69 -5.28 14.67 11.36
CA HIS A 69 -5.50 13.79 10.20
C HIS A 69 -4.40 13.76 9.12
N SER A 70 -3.12 13.63 9.46
CA SER A 70 -2.09 13.46 8.43
C SER A 70 -1.92 11.98 8.08
N SER A 71 -2.19 11.67 6.81
CA SER A 71 -2.04 10.34 6.24
C SER A 71 -0.54 10.05 6.08
N GLY A 72 0.08 9.37 7.06
CA GLY A 72 1.50 9.00 7.08
C GLY A 72 2.03 8.50 5.72
N THR A 73 3.33 8.71 5.48
CA THR A 73 3.94 8.43 4.17
C THR A 73 4.42 6.99 4.12
N TRP A 74 3.90 6.23 3.15
CA TRP A 74 4.32 4.87 2.89
C TRP A 74 5.42 4.84 1.85
N LEU A 75 6.46 4.05 2.14
CA LEU A 75 7.57 3.77 1.24
C LEU A 75 7.77 2.26 1.11
N ILE A 76 8.44 1.83 0.04
CA ILE A 76 8.95 0.46 -0.06
C ILE A 76 10.11 0.27 0.91
N ALA A 77 10.10 -0.85 1.63
CA ALA A 77 11.19 -1.22 2.50
C ALA A 77 12.48 -1.47 1.68
N PRO A 78 13.63 -0.92 2.09
CA PRO A 78 14.89 -1.07 1.36
C PRO A 78 15.33 -2.54 1.22
N GLU A 79 14.93 -3.41 2.13
CA GLU A 79 15.16 -4.86 2.08
C GLU A 79 14.54 -5.53 0.83
N VAL A 80 13.43 -4.98 0.29
CA VAL A 80 12.75 -5.54 -0.88
C VAL A 80 13.46 -5.18 -2.19
N THR A 81 14.23 -4.08 -2.22
CA THR A 81 14.92 -3.66 -3.45
C THR A 81 16.00 -4.62 -3.95
N GLY A 82 16.36 -5.66 -3.18
CA GLY A 82 17.29 -6.71 -3.58
C GLY A 82 16.65 -8.03 -4.05
N ARG A 83 15.32 -8.19 -3.94
CA ARG A 83 14.64 -9.44 -4.32
C ARG A 83 13.57 -9.12 -5.36
N CYS A 84 13.91 -9.40 -6.61
CA CYS A 84 13.14 -9.11 -7.81
C CYS A 84 11.64 -9.42 -7.66
N VAL A 85 10.84 -8.47 -8.14
CA VAL A 85 9.46 -8.68 -8.59
C VAL A 85 9.37 -9.81 -9.61
#